data_AF-A0AAU5PTF9-F1
#
_entry.id   AF-A0AAU5PTF9-F1
#
_cell.length_a   1.000
_cell.length_b   1.000
_cell.length_c   1.000
_cell.angle_alpha   90.00
_cell.angle_beta   90.00
_cell.angle_gamma   90.00
#
_symmetry.space_group_name_H-M   'P 1'
#
loop_
_entity.id
_entity.type
_entity.pdbx_description
1 polymer ?
#
loop_
_entity_poly.entity_id
_entity_poly.type
_entity_poly.pdbx_seq_one_letter_code
_entity_poly.pdbx_strand_id
1 'polypeptide(L)'
;MNLRSSWVAETGQTREDTRLNQVGATTMINPVQVRSGVLPGSYDGKWRLSGFWMDKASAMTATVSEGRAVIQGDISQGVYPVALPASEQVTFAAGDAQYGRIDLVVLRIYDNLYDGSTRNEAKVEIIQGVPGQAPKAPVTPPRSLPLYEVTVPAGASAGNGGIPWNTSLKDLRTPVVALGGILPVEGPVLPGAHPGQYQDTANNQLQRWDGGQWVAYPEAIGGIVPPSASTLTASYTGQYRDGANGELQRYDGAAWRPAFPGPYYKDLTDAGFTTSNTYTSTLLDTVQNPISVSFVAPSSKAVLVQFGARMRSHKDYYAYLALRFTQGANVVQEPDDEYAVIGSNENFASMSMNRRLSGLTPGLTYTFTLQYRLVANTVGAQAWYDNAFIRVDPQY
;
A
#
# COMPACT_ATOMS: atom_id res chain seq x y z
N MET A 1 -49.50 -2.38 -2.74
CA MET A 1 -48.54 -1.34 -3.19
C MET A 1 -48.61 -1.31 -4.70
N ASN A 2 -48.84 -0.14 -5.31
CA ASN A 2 -48.94 -0.02 -6.76
C ASN A 2 -47.54 0.16 -7.35
N LEU A 3 -47.24 -0.56 -8.44
CA LEU A 3 -46.06 -0.31 -9.26
C LEU A 3 -46.17 1.09 -9.86
N ARG A 4 -45.11 1.91 -9.71
CA ARG A 4 -45.08 3.31 -10.13
C ARG A 4 -44.50 3.41 -11.53
N SER A 5 -45.07 4.25 -12.40
CA SER A 5 -44.54 4.51 -13.75
C SER A 5 -44.63 5.99 -14.08
N SER A 6 -43.55 6.54 -14.63
CA SER A 6 -43.52 7.90 -15.17
C SER A 6 -44.21 8.02 -16.53
N TRP A 7 -44.45 6.91 -17.23
CA TRP A 7 -44.80 6.94 -18.67
C TRP A 7 -46.11 6.22 -19.02
N VAL A 8 -46.60 5.31 -18.17
CA VAL A 8 -47.74 4.43 -18.49
C VAL A 8 -49.04 4.88 -17.80
N ALA A 9 -49.03 6.04 -17.10
CA ALA A 9 -50.22 6.54 -16.42
C ALA A 9 -51.27 7.06 -17.43
N GLU A 10 -52.48 6.47 -17.41
CA GLU A 10 -53.61 6.88 -18.28
C GLU A 10 -54.08 8.31 -17.99
N THR A 11 -53.94 8.77 -16.75
CA THR A 11 -54.19 10.16 -16.32
C THR A 11 -52.91 10.72 -15.75
N GLY A 12 -52.36 11.77 -16.36
CA GLY A 12 -51.27 12.65 -15.91
C GLY A 12 -50.24 12.11 -14.90
N GLN A 13 -48.97 12.10 -15.29
CA GLN A 13 -47.84 11.75 -14.41
C GLN A 13 -47.86 12.55 -13.08
N THR A 14 -47.86 11.85 -11.94
CA THR A 14 -47.76 12.52 -10.63
C THR A 14 -46.31 12.94 -10.34
N ARG A 15 -46.14 13.96 -9.48
CA ARG A 15 -44.80 14.39 -9.04
C ARG A 15 -44.03 13.25 -8.35
N GLU A 16 -44.72 12.44 -7.55
CA GLU A 16 -44.13 11.26 -6.88
C GLU A 16 -43.67 10.21 -7.91
N ASP A 17 -44.50 9.91 -8.93
CA ASP A 17 -44.15 8.98 -10.00
C ASP A 17 -42.91 9.44 -10.79
N THR A 18 -42.78 10.74 -11.06
CA THR A 18 -41.58 11.30 -11.71
C THR A 18 -40.33 11.10 -10.87
N ARG A 19 -40.40 11.35 -9.57
CA ARG A 19 -39.25 11.28 -8.66
C ARG A 19 -38.79 9.86 -8.37
N LEU A 20 -39.72 8.91 -8.28
CA LEU A 20 -39.40 7.49 -8.05
C LEU A 20 -38.83 6.79 -9.30
N ASN A 21 -39.21 7.26 -10.50
CA ASN A 21 -38.77 6.67 -11.77
C ASN A 21 -37.66 7.48 -12.46
N GLN A 22 -37.05 8.44 -11.77
CA GLN A 22 -35.97 9.24 -12.35
C GLN A 22 -34.69 8.40 -12.51
N VAL A 23 -34.30 8.15 -13.76
CA VAL A 23 -33.06 7.49 -14.15
C VAL A 23 -32.09 8.52 -14.74
N GLY A 24 -30.81 8.51 -14.35
CA GLY A 24 -29.82 9.38 -14.97
C GLY A 24 -28.59 9.67 -14.12
N ALA A 25 -28.60 10.80 -13.40
CA ALA A 25 -27.40 11.43 -12.86
C ALA A 25 -27.04 11.02 -11.43
N THR A 26 -27.51 9.87 -10.95
CA THR A 26 -27.41 9.53 -9.53
C THR A 26 -26.88 8.13 -9.30
N THR A 27 -26.08 7.98 -8.24
CA THR A 27 -25.54 6.70 -7.79
C THR A 27 -26.56 6.06 -6.85
N MET A 28 -27.04 4.85 -7.17
CA MET A 28 -28.01 4.13 -6.35
C MET A 28 -27.34 3.60 -5.08
N ILE A 29 -27.90 3.89 -3.90
CA ILE A 29 -27.42 3.34 -2.62
C ILE A 29 -28.18 2.07 -2.21
N ASN A 30 -29.36 1.87 -2.78
CA ASN A 30 -30.17 0.66 -2.69
C ASN A 30 -31.12 0.64 -3.91
N PRO A 31 -32.00 -0.37 -4.07
CA PRO A 31 -32.82 -0.51 -5.29
C PRO A 31 -33.72 0.66 -5.66
N VAL A 32 -34.05 1.56 -4.72
CA VAL A 32 -35.04 2.64 -4.92
C VAL A 32 -34.60 4.01 -4.38
N GLN A 33 -33.43 4.10 -3.76
CA GLN A 33 -32.87 5.34 -3.25
C GLN A 33 -31.52 5.63 -3.88
N VAL A 34 -31.25 6.91 -4.04
CA VAL A 34 -29.99 7.42 -4.57
C VAL A 34 -29.19 8.12 -3.50
N ARG A 35 -27.91 8.33 -3.77
CA ARG A 35 -27.06 9.24 -3.00
C ARG A 35 -27.49 10.69 -3.24
N SER A 36 -27.76 11.43 -2.18
CA SER A 36 -27.83 12.90 -2.23
C SER A 36 -26.45 13.48 -2.50
N GLY A 37 -26.39 14.58 -3.24
CA GLY A 37 -25.13 15.28 -3.47
C GLY A 37 -25.21 16.36 -4.52
N VAL A 38 -24.13 17.12 -4.64
CA VAL A 38 -23.93 18.16 -5.65
C VAL A 38 -23.34 17.53 -6.91
N LEU A 39 -23.83 17.90 -8.08
CA LEU A 39 -23.26 17.42 -9.33
C LEU A 39 -21.88 18.07 -9.56
N PRO A 40 -20.84 17.30 -9.92
CA PRO A 40 -19.50 17.82 -10.12
C PRO A 40 -19.40 18.72 -11.35
N GLY A 41 -18.35 19.55 -11.36
CA GLY A 41 -18.03 20.49 -12.43
C GLY A 41 -17.62 21.86 -11.90
N SER A 42 -16.82 22.56 -12.72
CA SER A 42 -16.46 23.98 -12.56
C SER A 42 -16.51 24.68 -13.91
N TYR A 43 -16.53 26.02 -13.89
CA TYR A 43 -16.58 26.84 -15.12
C TYR A 43 -15.38 26.63 -16.04
N ASP A 44 -14.23 26.27 -15.47
CA ASP A 44 -12.92 26.17 -16.13
C ASP A 44 -12.32 24.75 -16.10
N GLY A 45 -13.03 23.78 -15.51
CA GLY A 45 -12.53 22.42 -15.27
C GLY A 45 -11.42 22.29 -14.21
N LYS A 46 -11.08 23.37 -13.50
CA LYS A 46 -10.00 23.38 -12.49
C LYS A 46 -10.39 22.76 -11.16
N TRP A 47 -11.68 22.77 -10.83
CA TRP A 47 -12.18 22.29 -9.54
C TRP A 47 -13.14 21.11 -9.76
N ARG A 48 -13.06 20.11 -8.88
CA ARG A 48 -14.00 18.97 -8.92
C ARG A 48 -15.44 19.42 -8.65
N LEU A 49 -15.61 20.46 -7.81
CA LEU A 49 -16.91 20.94 -7.36
C LEU A 49 -16.97 22.47 -7.20
N SER A 50 -17.69 23.16 -8.08
CA SER A 50 -17.99 24.60 -7.94
C SER A 50 -19.42 24.90 -7.54
N GLY A 51 -20.35 23.95 -7.71
CA GLY A 51 -21.75 24.17 -7.36
C GLY A 51 -21.96 24.45 -5.87
N PHE A 52 -22.81 25.44 -5.56
CA PHE A 52 -23.14 25.84 -4.19
C PHE A 52 -21.92 26.18 -3.32
N TRP A 53 -20.81 26.63 -3.93
CA TRP A 53 -19.69 27.20 -3.16
C TRP A 53 -20.16 28.43 -2.40
N MET A 54 -19.66 28.60 -1.17
CA MET A 54 -20.02 29.73 -0.32
C MET A 54 -18.83 30.69 -0.11
N ASP A 55 -19.07 31.98 -0.30
CA ASP A 55 -18.07 33.04 -0.09
C ASP A 55 -18.65 34.19 0.74
N LYS A 56 -17.78 34.99 1.36
CA LYS A 56 -18.16 36.16 2.16
C LYS A 56 -18.88 37.19 1.29
N ALA A 57 -20.05 37.66 1.74
CA ALA A 57 -20.72 38.82 1.14
C ALA A 57 -20.61 40.07 2.04
N SER A 58 -20.79 39.90 3.35
CA SER A 58 -20.74 40.97 4.35
C SER A 58 -20.22 40.44 5.71
N ALA A 59 -20.27 41.25 6.76
CA ALA A 59 -19.90 40.84 8.11
C ALA A 59 -20.74 39.65 8.64
N MET A 60 -22.03 39.58 8.29
CA MET A 60 -22.95 38.52 8.76
C MET A 60 -23.69 37.83 7.59
N THR A 61 -23.22 38.01 6.36
CA THR A 61 -23.86 37.47 5.16
C THR A 61 -22.83 36.74 4.31
N ALA A 62 -23.23 35.57 3.80
CA ALA A 62 -22.50 34.84 2.77
C ALA A 62 -23.30 34.75 1.47
N THR A 63 -22.60 34.57 0.37
CA THR A 63 -23.17 34.28 -0.95
C THR A 63 -22.99 32.80 -1.22
N VAL A 64 -24.06 32.09 -1.55
CA VAL A 64 -24.05 30.72 -2.06
C VAL A 64 -24.19 30.80 -3.57
N SER A 65 -23.19 30.29 -4.30
CA SER A 65 -23.17 30.29 -5.76
C SER A 65 -24.19 29.34 -6.37
N GLU A 66 -24.48 29.55 -7.66
CA GLU A 66 -25.29 28.66 -8.47
C GLU A 66 -24.80 27.20 -8.44
N GLY A 67 -25.69 26.26 -8.75
CA GLY A 67 -25.35 24.85 -8.73
C GLY A 67 -26.51 23.93 -9.03
N ARG A 68 -26.19 22.64 -9.16
CA ARG A 68 -27.18 21.55 -9.29
C ARG A 68 -26.89 20.46 -8.29
N ALA A 69 -27.93 19.96 -7.65
CA ALA A 69 -27.86 18.89 -6.67
C ALA A 69 -29.02 17.92 -6.84
N VAL A 70 -28.90 16.77 -6.20
CA VAL A 70 -30.00 15.84 -5.97
C VAL A 70 -30.13 15.60 -4.48
N ILE A 71 -31.37 15.54 -4.00
CA ILE A 71 -31.68 15.30 -2.60
C ILE A 71 -32.60 14.10 -2.53
N GLN A 72 -32.14 13.01 -1.93
CA GLN A 72 -32.95 11.83 -1.68
C GLN A 72 -33.91 12.10 -0.51
N GLY A 73 -35.21 11.94 -0.74
CA GLY A 73 -36.20 11.86 0.34
C GLY A 73 -36.32 10.45 0.93
N ASP A 74 -37.38 10.20 1.68
CA ASP A 74 -37.72 8.84 2.08
C ASP A 74 -38.04 7.95 0.88
N ILE A 75 -38.14 6.64 1.12
CA ILE A 75 -38.35 5.62 0.08
C ILE A 75 -39.59 5.88 -0.79
N SER A 76 -40.64 6.48 -0.22
CA SER A 76 -41.89 6.82 -0.91
C SER A 76 -41.87 8.19 -1.59
N GLN A 77 -40.85 9.02 -1.32
CA GLN A 77 -40.81 10.40 -1.78
C GLN A 77 -40.01 10.56 -3.08
N GLY A 78 -39.06 9.63 -3.31
CA GLY A 78 -38.15 9.66 -4.45
C GLY A 78 -37.06 10.74 -4.31
N VAL A 79 -36.38 11.01 -5.42
CA VAL A 79 -35.30 11.99 -5.49
C VAL A 79 -35.80 13.36 -5.95
N TYR A 80 -35.24 14.43 -5.39
CA TYR A 80 -35.53 15.82 -5.76
C TYR A 80 -34.32 16.45 -6.46
N PRO A 81 -34.38 16.66 -7.78
CA PRO A 81 -33.41 17.49 -8.48
C PRO A 81 -33.58 18.95 -8.09
N VAL A 82 -32.47 19.61 -7.77
CA VAL A 82 -32.43 21.03 -7.39
C VAL A 82 -31.46 21.75 -8.30
N ALA A 83 -31.86 22.92 -8.77
CA ALA A 83 -30.99 23.85 -9.45
C ALA A 83 -31.15 25.24 -8.84
N LEU A 84 -30.04 25.85 -8.45
CA LEU A 84 -29.97 27.26 -8.10
C LEU A 84 -29.33 27.98 -9.31
N PRO A 85 -30.10 28.75 -10.10
CA PRO A 85 -29.61 29.31 -11.37
C PRO A 85 -28.80 30.60 -11.21
N ALA A 86 -28.82 31.21 -10.03
CA ALA A 86 -28.08 32.43 -9.71
C ALA A 86 -27.74 32.43 -8.21
N SER A 87 -26.61 33.06 -7.86
CA SER A 87 -26.16 33.16 -6.47
C SER A 87 -27.22 33.76 -5.53
N GLU A 88 -27.32 33.20 -4.32
CA GLU A 88 -28.25 33.63 -3.27
C GLU A 88 -27.49 34.09 -2.03
N GLN A 89 -27.94 35.17 -1.39
CA GLN A 89 -27.37 35.63 -0.13
C GLN A 89 -28.10 35.04 1.06
N VAL A 90 -27.32 34.54 2.02
CA VAL A 90 -27.82 34.02 3.30
C VAL A 90 -27.26 34.86 4.45
N THR A 91 -28.15 35.34 5.33
CA THR A 91 -27.80 36.23 6.44
C THR A 91 -27.95 35.51 7.76
N PHE A 92 -26.87 35.50 8.54
CA PHE A 92 -26.79 34.87 9.84
C PHE A 92 -27.28 35.82 10.93
N ALA A 93 -28.02 35.28 11.90
CA ALA A 93 -28.39 36.04 13.09
C ALA A 93 -27.14 36.44 13.89
N ALA A 94 -27.23 37.54 14.65
CA ALA A 94 -26.15 37.95 15.54
C ALA A 94 -25.74 36.81 16.50
N GLY A 95 -24.45 36.73 16.81
CA GLY A 95 -23.88 35.85 17.80
C GLY A 95 -24.48 36.09 19.18
N ASP A 96 -24.53 35.04 19.99
CA ASP A 96 -24.88 35.19 21.40
C ASP A 96 -23.79 35.99 22.13
N ALA A 97 -24.15 36.73 23.19
CA ALA A 97 -23.22 37.61 23.87
C ALA A 97 -22.07 36.87 24.57
N GLN A 98 -22.30 35.63 25.01
CA GLN A 98 -21.40 34.89 25.90
C GLN A 98 -20.77 33.67 25.22
N TYR A 99 -21.51 32.97 24.36
CA TYR A 99 -21.06 31.72 23.77
C TYR A 99 -21.10 31.74 22.23
N GLY A 100 -20.16 31.03 21.61
CA GLY A 100 -20.22 30.75 20.18
C GLY A 100 -21.33 29.73 19.86
N ARG A 101 -21.65 29.60 18.58
CA ARG A 101 -22.50 28.52 18.05
C ARG A 101 -22.02 28.05 16.68
N ILE A 102 -22.54 26.92 16.22
CA ILE A 102 -22.33 26.42 14.85
C ILE A 102 -23.68 26.42 14.14
N ASP A 103 -23.80 27.18 13.06
CA ASP A 103 -24.98 27.19 12.20
C ASP A 103 -24.75 26.23 11.02
N LEU A 104 -25.82 25.63 10.48
CA LEU A 104 -25.75 24.70 9.35
C LEU A 104 -26.47 25.30 8.14
N VAL A 105 -25.74 25.47 7.03
CA VAL A 105 -26.33 25.87 5.74
C VAL A 105 -26.70 24.62 4.97
N VAL A 106 -27.96 24.53 4.54
CA VAL A 106 -28.51 23.37 3.84
C VAL A 106 -29.28 23.77 2.58
N LEU A 107 -29.34 22.87 1.60
CA LEU A 107 -30.43 22.86 0.62
C LEU A 107 -31.56 22.02 1.21
N ARG A 108 -32.75 22.59 1.40
CA ARG A 108 -33.90 21.91 1.99
C ARG A 108 -35.07 21.85 1.02
N ILE A 109 -35.71 20.70 0.96
CA ILE A 109 -36.97 20.51 0.25
C ILE A 109 -38.13 20.63 1.23
N TYR A 110 -39.07 21.52 0.89
CA TYR A 110 -40.40 21.55 1.43
C TYR A 110 -41.34 20.86 0.43
N ASP A 111 -42.07 19.84 0.88
CA ASP A 111 -43.07 19.12 0.09
C ASP A 111 -44.31 18.93 0.96
N ASN A 112 -45.31 19.78 0.74
CA ASN A 112 -46.59 19.81 1.46
C ASN A 112 -47.18 18.40 1.60
N LEU A 113 -47.07 17.56 0.56
CA LEU A 113 -47.62 16.20 0.57
C LEU A 113 -47.05 15.34 1.71
N TYR A 114 -45.81 15.60 2.13
CA TYR A 114 -45.10 14.79 3.13
C TYR A 114 -44.69 15.55 4.39
N ASP A 115 -44.82 16.86 4.44
CA ASP A 115 -44.48 17.66 5.62
C ASP A 115 -45.65 18.39 6.26
N GLY A 116 -46.83 18.36 5.61
CA GLY A 116 -48.02 19.07 6.11
C GLY A 116 -47.82 20.59 6.15
N SER A 117 -46.75 21.11 5.55
CA SER A 117 -46.52 22.53 5.38
C SER A 117 -47.33 23.07 4.22
N THR A 118 -47.46 24.38 4.10
CA THR A 118 -48.09 25.00 2.92
C THR A 118 -47.11 25.22 1.77
N ARG A 119 -45.88 24.69 1.86
CA ARG A 119 -44.75 25.01 0.97
C ARG A 119 -44.43 23.85 0.04
N ASN A 120 -44.03 24.18 -1.19
CA ASN A 120 -43.57 23.24 -2.21
C ASN A 120 -42.38 23.86 -2.95
N GLU A 121 -41.22 23.91 -2.30
CA GLU A 121 -40.04 24.60 -2.84
C GLU A 121 -38.73 23.99 -2.33
N ALA A 122 -37.66 24.19 -3.10
CA ALA A 122 -36.30 23.99 -2.64
C ALA A 122 -35.74 25.34 -2.19
N LYS A 123 -35.08 25.39 -1.03
CA LYS A 123 -34.55 26.62 -0.46
C LYS A 123 -33.16 26.43 0.15
N VAL A 124 -32.27 27.40 -0.05
CA VAL A 124 -31.06 27.54 0.76
C VAL A 124 -31.45 28.10 2.13
N GLU A 125 -31.18 27.35 3.19
CA GLU A 125 -31.63 27.70 4.54
C GLU A 125 -30.48 27.61 5.55
N ILE A 126 -30.46 28.54 6.51
CA ILE A 126 -29.61 28.46 7.69
C ILE A 126 -30.43 27.82 8.81
N ILE A 127 -29.96 26.67 9.29
CA ILE A 127 -30.42 26.06 10.53
C ILE A 127 -29.53 26.61 11.64
N GLN A 128 -30.08 27.48 12.47
CA GLN A 128 -29.33 28.11 13.54
C GLN A 128 -28.97 27.10 14.63
N GLY A 129 -27.72 27.14 15.08
CA GLY A 129 -27.22 26.37 16.20
C GLY A 129 -27.67 26.89 17.57
N VAL A 130 -27.41 26.07 18.58
CA VAL A 130 -27.61 26.46 19.98
C VAL A 130 -26.26 26.93 20.55
N PRO A 131 -26.18 28.16 21.12
CA PRO A 131 -24.97 28.62 21.78
C PRO A 131 -24.56 27.75 22.97
N GLY A 132 -23.26 27.53 23.15
CA GLY A 132 -22.75 26.77 24.30
C GLY A 132 -21.23 26.79 24.42
N GLN A 133 -20.71 26.30 25.54
CA GLN A 133 -19.26 26.23 25.77
C GLN A 133 -18.52 25.31 24.78
N ALA A 134 -19.21 24.26 24.31
CA ALA A 134 -18.75 23.38 23.26
C ALA A 134 -19.86 23.29 22.19
N PRO A 135 -19.94 24.26 21.27
CA PRO A 135 -20.94 24.29 20.22
C PRO A 135 -20.94 23.02 19.38
N LYS A 136 -22.13 22.55 19.02
CA LYS A 136 -22.31 21.41 18.11
C LYS A 136 -23.17 21.84 16.94
N ALA A 137 -22.85 21.31 15.76
CA ALA A 137 -23.66 21.51 14.58
C ALA A 137 -25.08 20.93 14.80
N PRO A 138 -26.13 21.62 14.32
CA PRO A 138 -27.49 21.08 14.26
C PRO A 138 -27.54 19.75 13.51
N VAL A 139 -28.49 18.89 13.91
CA VAL A 139 -28.82 17.69 13.12
C VAL A 139 -29.39 18.14 11.77
N THR A 140 -28.88 17.54 10.69
CA THR A 140 -29.37 17.79 9.34
C THR A 140 -30.87 17.46 9.25
N PRO A 141 -31.74 18.43 8.88
CA PRO A 141 -33.16 18.16 8.71
C PRO A 141 -33.44 17.08 7.66
N PRO A 142 -34.55 16.33 7.76
CA PRO A 142 -34.98 15.42 6.71
C PRO A 142 -35.14 16.15 5.36
N ARG A 143 -34.88 15.43 4.25
CA ARG A 143 -34.91 15.97 2.88
C ARG A 143 -34.06 17.23 2.70
N SER A 144 -32.86 17.22 3.30
CA SER A 144 -31.89 18.28 3.09
C SER A 144 -30.50 17.75 2.76
N LEU A 145 -29.74 18.55 2.02
CA LEU A 145 -28.33 18.33 1.74
C LEU A 145 -27.53 19.39 2.50
N PRO A 146 -26.70 19.01 3.48
CA PRO A 146 -25.84 19.96 4.17
C PRO A 146 -24.75 20.45 3.21
N LEU A 147 -24.52 21.77 3.23
CA LEU A 147 -23.51 22.43 2.41
C LEU A 147 -22.32 22.87 3.27
N TYR A 148 -22.59 23.60 4.36
CA TYR A 148 -21.54 24.16 5.22
C TYR A 148 -21.95 24.17 6.69
N GLU A 149 -20.99 23.89 7.57
CA GLU A 149 -21.02 24.34 8.97
C GLU A 149 -20.37 25.73 9.05
N VAL A 150 -21.01 26.66 9.76
CA VAL A 150 -20.52 28.03 9.96
C VAL A 150 -20.40 28.31 11.45
N THR A 151 -19.17 28.51 11.91
CA THR A 151 -18.92 28.94 13.30
C THR A 151 -19.28 30.42 13.44
N VAL A 152 -20.25 30.74 14.30
CA VAL A 152 -20.60 32.11 14.67
C VAL A 152 -20.01 32.40 16.05
N PRO A 153 -18.98 33.26 16.16
CA PRO A 153 -18.38 33.59 17.45
C PRO A 153 -19.33 34.31 18.40
N ALA A 154 -19.02 34.27 19.70
CA ALA A 154 -19.69 35.10 20.68
C ALA A 154 -19.54 36.58 20.32
N GLY A 155 -20.63 37.35 20.43
CA GLY A 155 -20.68 38.78 20.16
C GLY A 155 -20.58 39.17 18.68
N ALA A 156 -20.50 38.21 17.74
CA ALA A 156 -20.40 38.49 16.32
C ALA A 156 -21.66 39.21 15.82
N SER A 157 -21.49 40.38 15.19
CA SER A 157 -22.61 41.11 14.57
C SER A 157 -22.10 41.96 13.41
N ALA A 158 -23.02 42.56 12.66
CA ALA A 158 -22.65 43.45 11.54
C ALA A 158 -21.78 44.64 11.98
N GLY A 159 -21.93 45.11 13.22
CA GLY A 159 -21.15 46.23 13.79
C GLY A 159 -20.00 45.81 14.71
N ASN A 160 -19.84 44.52 15.00
CA ASN A 160 -18.87 44.02 15.97
C ASN A 160 -18.06 42.86 15.38
N GLY A 161 -17.18 43.16 14.43
CA GLY A 161 -16.23 42.22 13.83
C GLY A 161 -16.81 41.21 12.81
N GLY A 162 -18.07 40.83 12.96
CA GLY A 162 -18.75 39.86 12.08
C GLY A 162 -18.22 38.42 12.23
N ILE A 163 -18.60 37.56 11.30
CA ILE A 163 -18.09 36.19 11.19
C ILE A 163 -16.70 36.21 10.55
N PRO A 164 -15.67 35.58 11.16
CA PRO A 164 -14.35 35.44 10.55
C PRO A 164 -14.38 34.34 9.48
N TRP A 165 -14.89 34.66 8.30
CA TRP A 165 -15.18 33.72 7.21
C TRP A 165 -14.04 32.77 6.83
N ASN A 166 -12.79 33.22 6.85
CA ASN A 166 -11.63 32.40 6.47
C ASN A 166 -11.40 31.18 7.38
N THR A 167 -11.88 31.22 8.62
CA THR A 167 -11.67 30.16 9.62
C THR A 167 -12.98 29.58 10.15
N SER A 168 -14.11 30.17 9.78
CA SER A 168 -15.43 29.79 10.30
C SER A 168 -16.18 28.79 9.43
N LEU A 169 -15.68 28.51 8.23
CA LEU A 169 -16.33 27.62 7.26
C LEU A 169 -15.74 26.22 7.30
N LYS A 170 -16.63 25.23 7.38
CA LYS A 170 -16.31 23.83 7.13
C LYS A 170 -17.23 23.32 6.04
N ASP A 171 -16.63 22.93 4.92
CA ASP A 171 -17.34 22.40 3.76
C ASP A 171 -17.85 20.98 4.05
N LEU A 172 -19.14 20.77 3.81
CA LEU A 172 -19.84 19.50 3.97
C LEU A 172 -20.40 18.98 2.64
N ARG A 173 -20.19 19.71 1.54
CA ARG A 173 -20.72 19.31 0.23
C ARG A 173 -20.14 17.96 -0.14
N THR A 174 -21.03 17.05 -0.51
CA THR A 174 -20.67 15.74 -1.05
C THR A 174 -21.09 15.66 -2.50
N PRO A 175 -20.22 15.17 -3.40
CA PRO A 175 -20.55 15.06 -4.80
C PRO A 175 -21.41 13.81 -5.10
N VAL A 176 -22.11 13.83 -6.23
CA VAL A 176 -22.85 12.69 -6.78
C VAL A 176 -22.63 12.60 -8.29
N VAL A 177 -22.57 11.38 -8.79
CA VAL A 177 -22.45 11.07 -10.22
C VAL A 177 -23.50 10.07 -10.66
N ALA A 178 -23.72 9.98 -11.98
CA ALA A 178 -24.49 8.91 -12.60
C ALA A 178 -23.97 7.51 -12.21
N LEU A 179 -24.83 6.50 -12.24
CA LEU A 179 -24.40 5.10 -12.17
C LEU A 179 -23.32 4.82 -13.24
N GLY A 180 -22.22 4.21 -12.81
CA GLY A 180 -21.04 3.95 -13.66
C GLY A 180 -20.08 5.15 -13.80
N GLY A 181 -20.43 6.33 -13.30
CA GLY A 181 -19.52 7.47 -13.21
C GLY A 181 -18.43 7.27 -12.16
N ILE A 182 -17.30 7.94 -12.36
CA ILE A 182 -16.22 8.00 -11.36
C ILE A 182 -16.57 9.13 -10.39
N LEU A 183 -16.78 8.80 -9.12
CA LEU A 183 -17.10 9.78 -8.08
C LEU A 183 -15.85 10.61 -7.75
N PRO A 184 -15.81 11.92 -8.05
CA PRO A 184 -14.72 12.77 -7.55
C PRO A 184 -14.90 12.92 -6.04
N VAL A 185 -13.98 12.45 -5.22
CA VAL A 185 -14.10 12.59 -3.76
C VAL A 185 -13.75 14.03 -3.38
N GLU A 186 -14.75 14.72 -2.83
CA GLU A 186 -14.61 16.00 -2.13
C GLU A 186 -15.29 15.86 -0.76
N GLY A 187 -14.65 16.39 0.29
CA GLY A 187 -15.15 16.26 1.65
C GLY A 187 -15.08 14.83 2.23
N PRO A 188 -16.05 14.42 3.07
CA PRO A 188 -16.05 13.10 3.69
C PRO A 188 -16.16 11.94 2.68
N VAL A 189 -15.32 10.92 2.84
CA VAL A 189 -15.41 9.68 2.05
C VAL A 189 -16.60 8.85 2.53
N LEU A 190 -17.59 8.67 1.66
CA LEU A 190 -18.74 7.81 1.93
C LEU A 190 -18.47 6.37 1.44
N PRO A 191 -19.09 5.34 2.05
CA PRO A 191 -19.00 3.96 1.56
C PRO A 191 -19.44 3.84 0.09
N GLY A 192 -18.91 2.88 -0.66
CA GLY A 192 -19.40 2.60 -2.00
C GLY A 192 -20.83 2.04 -1.98
N ALA A 193 -21.56 2.31 -3.05
CA ALA A 193 -22.97 1.98 -3.22
C ALA A 193 -23.17 0.56 -3.76
N HIS A 194 -22.22 0.06 -4.56
CA HIS A 194 -22.20 -1.30 -5.07
C HIS A 194 -20.76 -1.75 -5.39
N PRO A 195 -20.44 -3.05 -5.32
CA PRO A 195 -19.17 -3.58 -5.81
C PRO A 195 -18.90 -3.11 -7.24
N GLY A 196 -17.66 -2.70 -7.51
CA GLY A 196 -17.24 -2.17 -8.80
C GLY A 196 -17.50 -0.68 -9.04
N GLN A 197 -18.10 0.05 -8.10
CA GLN A 197 -18.12 1.52 -8.17
C GLN A 197 -16.69 2.08 -8.13
N TYR A 198 -16.44 3.17 -8.87
CA TYR A 198 -15.16 3.87 -8.88
C TYR A 198 -15.23 5.26 -8.22
N GLN A 199 -14.13 5.67 -7.61
CA GLN A 199 -13.94 7.03 -7.11
C GLN A 199 -12.52 7.56 -7.39
N ASP A 200 -12.40 8.86 -7.64
CA ASP A 200 -11.13 9.57 -7.77
C ASP A 200 -10.87 10.37 -6.49
N THR A 201 -9.76 10.10 -5.81
CA THR A 201 -9.43 10.69 -4.51
C THR A 201 -8.54 11.93 -4.62
N ALA A 202 -8.44 12.71 -3.55
CA ALA A 202 -7.59 13.90 -3.50
C ALA A 202 -6.09 13.62 -3.80
N ASN A 203 -5.63 12.38 -3.61
CA ASN A 203 -4.25 11.95 -3.88
C ASN A 203 -4.03 11.48 -5.33
N ASN A 204 -4.94 11.81 -6.26
CA ASN A 204 -4.92 11.36 -7.65
C ASN A 204 -4.92 9.83 -7.79
N GLN A 205 -5.55 9.13 -6.84
CA GLN A 205 -5.67 7.69 -6.84
C GLN A 205 -7.11 7.29 -7.18
N LEU A 206 -7.26 6.53 -8.25
CA LEU A 206 -8.49 5.83 -8.59
C LEU A 206 -8.66 4.64 -7.64
N GLN A 207 -9.83 4.54 -7.02
CA GLN A 207 -10.19 3.43 -6.14
C GLN A 207 -11.45 2.74 -6.67
N ARG A 208 -11.55 1.44 -6.39
CA ARG A 208 -12.70 0.59 -6.72
C ARG A 208 -13.32 0.07 -5.42
N TRP A 209 -14.64 0.08 -5.32
CA TRP A 209 -15.34 -0.54 -4.19
C TRP A 209 -15.36 -2.06 -4.33
N ASP A 210 -14.88 -2.78 -3.32
CA ASP A 210 -14.87 -4.26 -3.32
C ASP A 210 -16.15 -4.88 -2.70
N GLY A 211 -16.99 -4.06 -2.06
CA GLY A 211 -18.16 -4.50 -1.30
C GLY A 211 -18.11 -4.16 0.19
N GLY A 212 -16.91 -3.90 0.74
CA GLY A 212 -16.72 -3.51 2.13
C GLY A 212 -15.83 -2.27 2.31
N GLN A 213 -14.89 -2.03 1.40
CA GLN A 213 -13.96 -0.90 1.45
C GLN A 213 -13.54 -0.42 0.05
N TRP A 214 -12.93 0.77 0.02
CA TRP A 214 -12.30 1.30 -1.17
C TRP A 214 -10.89 0.74 -1.31
N VAL A 215 -10.61 0.07 -2.42
CA VAL A 215 -9.28 -0.48 -2.74
C VAL A 215 -8.65 0.25 -3.91
N ALA A 216 -7.32 0.31 -3.97
CA ALA A 216 -6.58 0.91 -5.07
C ALA A 216 -6.92 0.25 -6.42
N TYR A 217 -7.01 1.05 -7.50
CA TYR A 217 -7.21 0.52 -8.85
C TYR A 217 -6.26 1.16 -9.90
N PRO A 218 -5.56 0.35 -10.72
CA PRO A 218 -5.46 -1.11 -10.59
C PRO A 218 -4.82 -1.48 -9.24
N GLU A 219 -5.15 -2.66 -8.72
CA GLU A 219 -4.38 -3.21 -7.59
C GLU A 219 -2.92 -3.31 -8.06
N ALA A 220 -1.97 -2.80 -7.28
CA ALA A 220 -0.58 -2.74 -7.70
C ALA A 220 0.01 -4.15 -7.80
N ILE A 221 -0.07 -4.75 -9.00
CA ILE A 221 0.63 -5.99 -9.32
C ILE A 221 2.04 -5.63 -9.76
N GLY A 222 3.00 -5.84 -8.86
CA GLY A 222 4.44 -5.68 -9.12
C GLY A 222 5.13 -4.81 -8.08
N GLY A 223 6.41 -4.50 -8.32
CA GLY A 223 7.24 -3.69 -7.43
C GLY A 223 7.82 -4.46 -6.23
N ILE A 224 8.47 -3.71 -5.34
CA ILE A 224 9.03 -4.21 -4.08
C ILE A 224 8.11 -3.70 -2.96
N VAL A 225 7.43 -4.62 -2.28
CA VAL A 225 6.60 -4.28 -1.11
C VAL A 225 7.50 -3.75 0.00
N PRO A 226 7.27 -2.54 0.52
CA PRO A 226 8.09 -2.00 1.61
C PRO A 226 7.84 -2.79 2.90
N PRO A 227 8.79 -2.78 3.85
CA PRO A 227 8.65 -3.55 5.09
C PRO A 227 7.44 -3.10 5.90
N SER A 228 7.07 -1.81 5.81
CA SER A 228 5.92 -1.20 6.50
C SER A 228 4.55 -1.66 5.97
N ALA A 229 4.49 -2.17 4.74
CA ALA A 229 3.26 -2.68 4.13
C ALA A 229 3.24 -4.21 4.00
N SER A 230 4.27 -4.89 4.50
CA SER A 230 4.42 -6.34 4.32
C SER A 230 3.44 -7.10 5.20
N THR A 231 2.62 -7.93 4.56
CA THR A 231 1.89 -9.03 5.20
C THR A 231 2.80 -10.23 5.44
N LEU A 232 2.42 -11.15 6.33
CA LEU A 232 3.15 -12.41 6.54
C LEU A 232 3.12 -13.32 5.29
N THR A 233 2.04 -13.24 4.50
CA THR A 233 1.82 -14.05 3.28
C THR A 233 1.71 -13.12 2.06
N ALA A 234 2.42 -13.43 0.99
CA ALA A 234 2.38 -12.67 -0.26
C ALA A 234 1.03 -12.83 -0.99
N SER A 235 0.70 -11.88 -1.86
CA SER A 235 -0.50 -11.95 -2.70
C SER A 235 -0.33 -12.91 -3.90
N TYR A 236 0.92 -13.17 -4.32
CA TYR A 236 1.23 -14.08 -5.42
C TYR A 236 2.66 -14.63 -5.34
N THR A 237 2.89 -15.78 -5.99
CA THR A 237 4.23 -16.37 -6.13
C THR A 237 5.12 -15.49 -6.99
N GLY A 238 6.31 -15.16 -6.50
CA GLY A 238 7.28 -14.30 -7.17
C GLY A 238 7.20 -12.82 -6.82
N GLN A 239 6.30 -12.42 -5.93
CA GLN A 239 6.27 -11.05 -5.38
C GLN A 239 7.61 -10.73 -4.70
N TYR A 240 8.10 -9.50 -4.89
CA TYR A 240 9.29 -9.00 -4.20
C TYR A 240 8.89 -8.13 -3.01
N ARG A 241 9.70 -8.18 -1.96
CA ARG A 241 9.61 -7.26 -0.83
C ARG A 241 10.98 -6.86 -0.31
N ASP A 242 11.00 -5.74 0.37
CA ASP A 242 12.11 -5.34 1.22
C ASP A 242 11.94 -6.00 2.59
N GLY A 243 12.94 -6.76 3.02
CA GLY A 243 12.95 -7.50 4.26
C GLY A 243 13.13 -6.58 5.48
N ALA A 244 12.86 -7.11 6.67
CA ALA A 244 13.00 -6.34 7.91
C ALA A 244 14.45 -5.89 8.17
N ASN A 245 15.44 -6.54 7.56
CA ASN A 245 16.86 -6.18 7.67
C ASN A 245 17.40 -5.52 6.38
N GLY A 246 16.53 -5.05 5.49
CA GLY A 246 16.91 -4.42 4.23
C GLY A 246 17.28 -5.39 3.11
N GLU A 247 17.06 -6.70 3.31
CA GLU A 247 17.34 -7.70 2.30
C GLU A 247 16.19 -7.83 1.29
N LEU A 248 16.51 -7.87 -0.01
CA LEU A 248 15.50 -8.15 -1.03
C LEU A 248 15.05 -9.61 -0.89
N GLN A 249 13.75 -9.80 -0.65
CA GLN A 249 13.14 -11.12 -0.57
C GLN A 249 12.17 -11.34 -1.73
N ARG A 250 12.04 -12.60 -2.14
CA ARG A 250 11.08 -13.07 -3.14
C ARG A 250 10.21 -14.17 -2.54
N TYR A 251 8.90 -14.07 -2.71
CA TYR A 251 7.99 -15.12 -2.27
C TYR A 251 8.06 -16.33 -3.20
N ASP A 252 8.31 -17.53 -2.66
CA ASP A 252 8.46 -18.76 -3.44
C ASP A 252 7.15 -19.57 -3.58
N GLY A 253 6.04 -19.07 -3.01
CA GLY A 253 4.76 -19.77 -2.95
C GLY A 253 4.44 -20.37 -1.58
N ALA A 254 5.43 -20.46 -0.68
CA ALA A 254 5.26 -20.91 0.69
C ALA A 254 5.79 -19.88 1.70
N ALA A 255 6.97 -19.32 1.45
CA ALA A 255 7.64 -18.38 2.34
C ALA A 255 8.37 -17.29 1.56
N TRP A 256 8.66 -16.21 2.26
CA TRP A 256 9.59 -15.20 1.80
C TRP A 256 11.02 -15.67 1.99
N ARG A 257 11.81 -15.69 0.92
CA ARG A 257 13.23 -16.05 0.95
C ARG A 257 14.09 -14.95 0.37
N PRO A 258 15.39 -14.86 0.70
CA PRO A 258 16.31 -13.98 -0.01
C PRO A 258 16.17 -14.18 -1.53
N ALA A 259 16.02 -13.08 -2.27
CA ALA A 259 15.90 -13.13 -3.73
C ALA A 259 17.18 -13.70 -4.36
N PHE A 260 18.32 -13.52 -3.70
CA PHE A 260 19.63 -14.04 -4.08
C PHE A 260 20.26 -14.73 -2.85
N PRO A 261 20.04 -16.04 -2.65
CA PRO A 261 20.77 -16.81 -1.65
C PRO A 261 22.27 -16.80 -1.97
N GLY A 262 23.11 -16.29 -1.07
CA GLY A 262 24.57 -16.27 -1.20
C GLY A 262 25.19 -14.88 -1.35
N PRO A 263 26.54 -14.75 -1.34
CA PRO A 263 27.52 -15.84 -1.30
C PRO A 263 27.51 -16.61 0.02
N TYR A 264 27.76 -17.92 -0.05
CA TYR A 264 28.00 -18.75 1.13
C TYR A 264 29.50 -18.78 1.39
N TYR A 265 29.93 -18.52 2.63
CA TYR A 265 31.34 -18.33 2.94
C TYR A 265 31.69 -18.93 4.30
N LYS A 266 32.85 -19.57 4.39
CA LYS A 266 33.48 -19.97 5.65
C LYS A 266 34.99 -19.88 5.50
N ASP A 267 35.63 -19.39 6.52
CA ASP A 267 37.08 -19.31 6.64
C ASP A 267 37.61 -19.85 7.97
N LEU A 268 38.92 -20.01 7.96
CA LEU A 268 39.82 -20.37 9.03
C LEU A 268 40.86 -19.26 9.11
N THR A 269 40.88 -18.50 10.19
CA THR A 269 41.88 -17.42 10.41
C THR A 269 43.04 -17.88 11.29
N ASP A 270 43.10 -19.18 11.61
CA ASP A 270 44.06 -19.80 12.50
C ASP A 270 44.93 -20.79 11.71
N ALA A 271 46.23 -20.82 12.00
CA ALA A 271 47.16 -21.65 11.25
C ALA A 271 47.13 -23.09 11.77
N GLY A 272 47.18 -24.07 10.87
CA GLY A 272 47.31 -25.47 11.22
C GLY A 272 48.14 -26.24 10.20
N PHE A 273 48.53 -27.47 10.53
CA PHE A 273 49.33 -28.29 9.63
C PHE A 273 48.83 -29.72 9.49
N THR A 274 49.25 -30.41 8.43
CA THR A 274 49.07 -31.86 8.29
C THR A 274 50.39 -32.54 7.95
N THR A 275 50.53 -33.76 8.44
CA THR A 275 51.59 -34.72 8.06
C THR A 275 51.02 -35.87 7.21
N SER A 276 49.72 -35.83 6.91
CA SER A 276 49.01 -36.92 6.24
C SER A 276 49.31 -37.00 4.75
N ASN A 277 49.68 -38.18 4.28
CA ASN A 277 49.85 -38.49 2.85
C ASN A 277 48.53 -38.81 2.13
N THR A 278 47.42 -38.88 2.87
CA THR A 278 46.05 -38.98 2.34
C THR A 278 45.27 -37.71 2.68
N TYR A 279 44.26 -37.37 1.88
CA TYR A 279 43.38 -36.26 2.20
C TYR A 279 42.70 -36.45 3.56
N THR A 280 42.76 -35.42 4.39
CA THR A 280 42.09 -35.35 5.70
C THR A 280 41.36 -34.02 5.85
N SER A 281 40.23 -34.01 6.56
CA SER A 281 39.44 -32.79 6.80
C SER A 281 39.90 -32.00 8.02
N THR A 282 40.95 -32.45 8.71
CA THR A 282 41.43 -31.85 9.96
C THR A 282 42.90 -31.50 9.87
N LEU A 283 43.23 -30.29 10.29
CA LEU A 283 44.60 -29.87 10.57
C LEU A 283 44.95 -30.09 12.05
N LEU A 284 46.21 -30.37 12.31
CA LEU A 284 46.80 -30.29 13.64
C LEU A 284 47.07 -28.82 13.99
N ASP A 285 47.22 -28.54 15.29
CA ASP A 285 47.53 -27.22 15.84
C ASP A 285 46.48 -26.14 15.55
N THR A 286 45.24 -26.55 15.25
CA THR A 286 44.09 -25.65 15.18
C THR A 286 42.83 -26.32 15.72
N VAL A 287 41.92 -25.52 16.26
CA VAL A 287 40.65 -25.96 16.85
C VAL A 287 39.45 -25.82 15.91
N GLN A 288 39.63 -25.20 14.74
CA GLN A 288 38.54 -24.82 13.82
C GLN A 288 38.32 -25.85 12.69
N ASN A 289 38.44 -27.15 12.99
CA ASN A 289 38.20 -28.22 12.01
C ASN A 289 36.83 -28.92 12.22
N PRO A 290 36.21 -29.48 11.17
CA PRO A 290 36.53 -29.29 9.75
C PRO A 290 35.95 -27.97 9.22
N ILE A 291 36.62 -27.37 8.23
CA ILE A 291 36.09 -26.20 7.53
C ILE A 291 35.12 -26.66 6.45
N SER A 292 33.84 -26.33 6.62
CA SER A 292 32.78 -26.69 5.68
C SER A 292 31.79 -25.56 5.41
N VAL A 293 31.30 -25.47 4.18
CA VAL A 293 30.21 -24.58 3.75
C VAL A 293 29.07 -25.41 3.19
N SER A 294 27.86 -25.21 3.72
CA SER A 294 26.63 -25.75 3.13
C SER A 294 25.90 -24.67 2.35
N PHE A 295 25.36 -25.04 1.19
CA PHE A 295 24.58 -24.14 0.33
C PHE A 295 23.40 -24.88 -0.29
N VAL A 296 22.36 -24.14 -0.67
CA VAL A 296 21.21 -24.69 -1.41
C VAL A 296 21.46 -24.50 -2.90
N ALA A 297 21.33 -25.56 -3.69
CA ALA A 297 21.55 -25.49 -5.12
C ALA A 297 20.53 -24.54 -5.79
N PRO A 298 21.00 -23.59 -6.63
CA PRO A 298 20.13 -22.64 -7.30
C PRO A 298 19.34 -23.31 -8.44
N SER A 299 18.33 -22.60 -8.94
CA SER A 299 17.52 -23.01 -10.10
C SER A 299 18.34 -23.20 -11.37
N SER A 300 19.45 -22.47 -11.53
CA SER A 300 20.40 -22.61 -12.65
C SER A 300 21.16 -23.94 -12.65
N LYS A 301 21.08 -24.72 -11.55
CA LYS A 301 21.81 -25.98 -11.34
C LYS A 301 23.33 -25.83 -11.31
N ALA A 302 23.84 -24.61 -11.12
CA ALA A 302 25.27 -24.32 -11.15
C ALA A 302 25.71 -23.33 -10.07
N VAL A 303 26.94 -23.51 -9.60
CA VAL A 303 27.61 -22.60 -8.66
C VAL A 303 29.05 -22.33 -9.13
N LEU A 304 29.59 -21.17 -8.77
CA LEU A 304 31.03 -20.94 -8.77
C LEU A 304 31.55 -21.20 -7.36
N VAL A 305 32.65 -21.93 -7.25
CA VAL A 305 33.30 -22.24 -5.97
C VAL A 305 34.71 -21.73 -6.03
N GLN A 306 35.07 -20.93 -5.04
CA GLN A 306 36.43 -20.48 -4.81
C GLN A 306 36.90 -21.02 -3.47
N PHE A 307 38.11 -21.56 -3.43
CA PHE A 307 38.72 -21.99 -2.19
C PHE A 307 40.23 -21.82 -2.27
N GLY A 308 40.86 -21.68 -1.13
CA GLY A 308 42.28 -21.41 -1.05
C GLY A 308 42.76 -21.29 0.37
N ALA A 309 44.06 -21.09 0.52
CA ALA A 309 44.70 -20.81 1.80
C ALA A 309 46.02 -20.08 1.56
N ARG A 310 46.56 -19.50 2.62
CA ARG A 310 47.97 -19.18 2.75
C ARG A 310 48.72 -20.46 3.10
N MET A 311 49.45 -21.02 2.13
CA MET A 311 50.08 -22.33 2.21
C MET A 311 51.60 -22.20 2.35
N ARG A 312 52.18 -23.06 3.20
CA ARG A 312 53.63 -23.24 3.30
C ARG A 312 53.96 -24.73 3.32
N SER A 313 54.95 -25.10 2.52
CA SER A 313 55.53 -26.44 2.46
C SER A 313 57.06 -26.29 2.42
N HIS A 314 57.75 -27.05 1.58
CA HIS A 314 59.18 -26.95 1.35
C HIS A 314 59.45 -27.15 -0.14
N LYS A 315 60.67 -26.88 -0.61
CA LYS A 315 61.02 -27.11 -2.03
C LYS A 315 60.97 -28.58 -2.46
N ASP A 316 61.03 -29.51 -1.50
CA ASP A 316 61.14 -30.96 -1.76
C ASP A 316 59.81 -31.71 -1.56
N TYR A 317 58.74 -31.02 -1.17
CA TYR A 317 57.42 -31.62 -0.96
C TYR A 317 56.27 -30.64 -1.19
N TYR A 318 55.09 -31.19 -1.46
CA TYR A 318 53.94 -30.41 -1.92
C TYR A 318 52.80 -30.43 -0.89
N ALA A 319 52.24 -29.27 -0.61
CA ALA A 319 50.99 -29.11 0.12
C ALA A 319 49.82 -29.12 -0.87
N TYR A 320 48.80 -29.91 -0.60
CA TYR A 320 47.59 -30.03 -1.42
C TYR A 320 46.37 -29.63 -0.60
N LEU A 321 45.57 -28.73 -1.16
CA LEU A 321 44.26 -28.37 -0.64
C LEU A 321 43.21 -28.71 -1.70
N ALA A 322 42.19 -29.48 -1.35
CA ALA A 322 41.08 -29.83 -2.24
C ALA A 322 39.74 -29.71 -1.50
N LEU A 323 38.64 -29.92 -2.23
CA LEU A 323 37.30 -29.96 -1.65
C LEU A 323 36.72 -31.37 -1.79
N ARG A 324 36.13 -31.87 -0.69
CA ARG A 324 35.17 -32.95 -0.74
C ARG A 324 33.77 -32.37 -0.92
N PHE A 325 33.02 -32.87 -1.89
CA PHE A 325 31.67 -32.39 -2.22
C PHE A 325 30.63 -33.45 -1.89
N THR A 326 29.67 -33.13 -1.03
CA THR A 326 28.64 -34.07 -0.59
C THR A 326 27.24 -33.49 -0.68
N GLN A 327 26.26 -34.39 -0.69
CA GLN A 327 24.84 -34.10 -0.53
C GLN A 327 24.31 -35.00 0.59
N GLY A 328 24.22 -34.46 1.81
CA GLY A 328 23.99 -35.28 3.00
C GLY A 328 25.13 -36.30 3.17
N ALA A 329 24.80 -37.58 3.25
CA ALA A 329 25.78 -38.67 3.34
C ALA A 329 26.37 -39.09 1.97
N ASN A 330 25.74 -38.68 0.85
CA ASN A 330 26.19 -39.09 -0.48
C ASN A 330 27.38 -38.23 -0.91
N VAL A 331 28.48 -38.88 -1.28
CA VAL A 331 29.61 -38.18 -1.88
C VAL A 331 29.31 -37.93 -3.35
N VAL A 332 29.29 -36.66 -3.73
CA VAL A 332 29.13 -36.23 -5.13
C VAL A 332 30.49 -36.19 -5.82
N GLN A 333 31.53 -35.79 -5.09
CA GLN A 333 32.90 -35.73 -5.60
C GLN A 333 33.90 -35.88 -4.44
N GLU A 334 34.82 -36.84 -4.54
CA GLU A 334 35.94 -36.99 -3.61
C GLU A 334 37.02 -35.91 -3.88
N PRO A 335 37.92 -35.59 -2.93
CA PRO A 335 39.05 -34.72 -3.21
C PRO A 335 39.99 -35.41 -4.22
N ASP A 336 40.49 -34.64 -5.19
CA ASP A 336 41.38 -35.12 -6.25
C ASP A 336 42.44 -34.06 -6.55
N ASP A 337 43.57 -34.51 -7.07
CA ASP A 337 44.74 -33.74 -7.42
C ASP A 337 44.49 -32.84 -8.62
N GLU A 338 43.65 -33.26 -9.58
CA GLU A 338 43.38 -32.48 -10.81
C GLU A 338 42.70 -31.14 -10.57
N TYR A 339 42.08 -30.96 -9.40
CA TYR A 339 41.47 -29.70 -8.98
C TYR A 339 41.88 -29.32 -7.55
N ALA A 340 43.07 -29.75 -7.12
CA ALA A 340 43.67 -29.28 -5.90
C ALA A 340 44.39 -27.93 -6.12
N VAL A 341 44.41 -27.11 -5.08
CA VAL A 341 45.40 -26.03 -4.95
C VAL A 341 46.70 -26.66 -4.44
N ILE A 342 47.78 -26.51 -5.20
CA ILE A 342 49.06 -27.15 -4.92
C ILE A 342 50.11 -26.10 -4.62
N GLY A 343 50.83 -26.26 -3.51
CA GLY A 343 51.90 -25.37 -3.09
C GLY A 343 53.22 -26.07 -2.78
N SER A 344 54.30 -25.57 -3.37
CA SER A 344 55.69 -25.95 -3.07
C SER A 344 56.50 -24.68 -2.74
N ASN A 345 56.36 -24.18 -1.51
CA ASN A 345 57.04 -22.94 -1.11
C ASN A 345 57.47 -23.03 0.36
N GLU A 346 58.74 -22.74 0.62
CA GLU A 346 59.31 -22.64 1.98
C GLU A 346 58.75 -21.43 2.76
N ASN A 347 58.27 -20.42 2.03
CA ASN A 347 57.56 -19.27 2.57
C ASN A 347 56.06 -19.43 2.38
N PHE A 348 55.29 -18.80 3.26
CA PHE A 348 53.84 -18.72 3.10
C PHE A 348 53.47 -17.93 1.84
N ALA A 349 52.69 -18.55 0.96
CA ALA A 349 52.11 -17.92 -0.22
C ALA A 349 50.60 -18.14 -0.26
N SER A 350 49.85 -17.13 -0.68
CA SER A 350 48.40 -17.24 -0.90
C SER A 350 48.13 -17.94 -2.22
N MET A 351 47.43 -19.07 -2.15
CA MET A 351 47.09 -19.89 -3.30
C MET A 351 45.60 -20.19 -3.27
N SER A 352 44.94 -20.14 -4.43
CA SER A 352 43.50 -20.40 -4.53
C SER A 352 43.13 -20.94 -5.91
N MET A 353 41.97 -21.59 -5.98
CA MET A 353 41.36 -22.07 -7.21
C MET A 353 39.90 -21.58 -7.28
N ASN A 354 39.42 -21.31 -8.49
CA ASN A 354 38.01 -21.09 -8.78
C ASN A 354 37.53 -22.11 -9.81
N ARG A 355 36.38 -22.73 -9.55
CA ARG A 355 35.78 -23.73 -10.43
C ARG A 355 34.26 -23.56 -10.48
N ARG A 356 33.71 -23.70 -11.68
CA ARG A 356 32.27 -23.87 -11.86
C ARG A 356 31.88 -25.32 -11.66
N LEU A 357 30.83 -25.55 -10.87
CA LEU A 357 30.18 -26.84 -10.73
C LEU A 357 28.75 -26.74 -11.25
N SER A 358 28.31 -27.78 -11.94
CA SER A 358 27.01 -27.85 -12.62
C SER A 358 26.36 -29.21 -12.44
N GLY A 359 25.08 -29.32 -12.80
CA GLY A 359 24.32 -30.57 -12.67
C GLY A 359 23.73 -30.77 -11.27
N LEU A 360 23.63 -29.71 -10.47
CA LEU A 360 23.03 -29.75 -9.15
C LEU A 360 21.50 -29.88 -9.26
N THR A 361 20.89 -30.54 -8.28
CA THR A 361 19.42 -30.59 -8.20
C THR A 361 18.91 -29.39 -7.40
N PRO A 362 18.13 -28.47 -8.01
CA PRO A 362 17.67 -27.26 -7.34
C PRO A 362 16.94 -27.54 -6.02
N GLY A 363 17.19 -26.71 -5.01
CA GLY A 363 16.56 -26.81 -3.70
C GLY A 363 17.17 -27.85 -2.75
N LEU A 364 18.07 -28.72 -3.22
CA LEU A 364 18.82 -29.62 -2.35
C LEU A 364 20.03 -28.91 -1.74
N THR A 365 20.35 -29.28 -0.50
CA THR A 365 21.52 -28.76 0.22
C THR A 365 22.74 -29.62 -0.09
N TYR A 366 23.83 -28.96 -0.45
CA TYR A 366 25.12 -29.58 -0.66
C TYR A 366 26.16 -28.96 0.27
N THR A 367 27.25 -29.69 0.53
CA THR A 367 28.33 -29.27 1.43
C THR A 367 29.69 -29.45 0.75
N PHE A 368 30.52 -28.41 0.84
CA PHE A 368 31.96 -28.52 0.59
C PHE A 368 32.71 -28.58 1.91
N THR A 369 33.68 -29.48 2.00
CA THR A 369 34.61 -29.57 3.13
C THR A 369 36.04 -29.50 2.62
N LEU A 370 36.86 -28.62 3.21
CA LEU A 370 38.29 -28.57 2.87
C LEU A 370 38.99 -29.88 3.25
N GLN A 371 39.88 -30.31 2.37
CA GLN A 371 40.69 -31.50 2.53
C GLN A 371 42.16 -31.12 2.33
N TYR A 372 43.00 -31.58 3.24
CA TYR A 372 44.42 -31.24 3.31
C TYR A 372 45.24 -32.51 3.10
N ARG A 373 46.32 -32.42 2.32
CA ARG A 373 47.25 -33.52 2.11
C ARG A 373 48.68 -32.99 1.94
N LEU A 374 49.65 -33.77 2.37
CA LEU A 374 51.06 -33.56 2.11
C LEU A 374 51.55 -34.67 1.16
N VAL A 375 52.39 -34.34 0.19
CA VAL A 375 53.14 -35.34 -0.58
C VAL A 375 54.62 -35.10 -0.30
N ALA A 376 55.20 -35.92 0.56
CA ALA A 376 56.59 -35.81 1.00
C ALA A 376 57.32 -37.15 0.98
N ASN A 377 58.63 -37.11 0.71
CA ASN A 377 59.56 -38.23 0.84
C ASN A 377 60.31 -38.25 2.18
N THR A 378 60.07 -37.26 3.05
CA THR A 378 60.72 -37.09 4.35
C THR A 378 59.75 -37.37 5.48
N VAL A 379 60.17 -38.21 6.44
CA VAL A 379 59.38 -38.52 7.64
C VAL A 379 59.20 -37.26 8.49
N GLY A 380 57.95 -36.98 8.89
CA GLY A 380 57.63 -35.84 9.75
C GLY A 380 57.57 -34.48 9.04
N ALA A 381 57.63 -34.46 7.70
CA ALA A 381 57.37 -33.25 6.94
C ALA A 381 55.96 -32.70 7.23
N GLN A 382 55.81 -31.38 7.19
CA GLN A 382 54.58 -30.69 7.51
C GLN A 382 54.18 -29.76 6.37
N ALA A 383 52.91 -29.81 5.97
CA ALA A 383 52.27 -28.78 5.15
C ALA A 383 51.41 -27.90 6.06
N TRP A 384 51.69 -26.59 6.06
CA TRP A 384 51.00 -25.58 6.85
C TRP A 384 49.97 -24.83 5.99
N TYR A 385 48.82 -24.56 6.59
CA TYR A 385 47.68 -23.86 6.00
C TYR A 385 47.18 -22.82 6.99
N ASP A 386 47.04 -21.59 6.53
CA ASP A 386 46.56 -20.44 7.29
C ASP A 386 45.59 -19.66 6.40
N ASN A 387 44.67 -18.86 6.95
CA ASN A 387 43.68 -18.09 6.19
C ASN A 387 42.94 -18.93 5.13
N ALA A 388 42.58 -20.17 5.46
CA ALA A 388 41.91 -21.07 4.53
C ALA A 388 40.45 -20.69 4.38
N PHE A 389 39.88 -20.77 3.18
CA PHE A 389 38.49 -20.36 2.93
C PHE A 389 37.80 -21.22 1.89
N ILE A 390 36.46 -21.24 1.97
CA ILE A 390 35.53 -21.70 0.95
C ILE A 390 34.52 -20.59 0.70
N ARG A 391 34.32 -20.22 -0.56
CA ARG A 391 33.25 -19.33 -1.04
C ARG A 391 32.46 -20.06 -2.12
N VAL A 392 31.14 -20.03 -2.00
CA VAL A 392 30.21 -20.55 -3.01
C VAL A 392 29.30 -19.42 -3.46
N ASP A 393 29.34 -19.11 -4.75
CA ASP A 393 28.51 -18.12 -5.41
C ASP A 393 27.48 -18.83 -6.31
N PRO A 394 26.22 -18.94 -5.89
CA PRO A 394 25.19 -19.50 -6.76
C PRO A 394 25.00 -18.65 -8.01
N GLN A 395 24.83 -19.32 -9.14
CA GLN A 395 24.52 -18.65 -10.39
C GLN A 395 22.99 -18.59 -10.51
N TYR A 396 22.40 -17.46 -10.88
CA TYR A 396 20.94 -17.31 -11.02
C TYR A 396 20.57 -16.89 -12.44
#